data_AF-A0A7C6WS55-F1
#
_entry.id   AF-A0A7C6WS55-F1
#
_cell.length_a   1.000
_cell.length_b   1.000
_cell.length_c   1.000
_cell.angle_alpha   90.00
_cell.angle_beta   90.00
_cell.angle_gamma   90.00
#
_symmetry.space_group_name_H-M   'P 1'
#
loop_
_entity.id
_entity.type
_entity.pdbx_description
1 polymer ?
#
loop_
_entity_poly.entity_id
_entity_poly.type
_entity_poly.pdbx_seq_one_letter_code
_entity_poly.pdbx_strand_id
1 'polypeptide(L)'
;MKRWLLFVLLLGCMLLPAAAQEDAPLPPAVRALIKDTHPRHTITAFSGYGDDTMGQWALALTLDGQHVLVIAEKARGQAAYAITLENPAAFPPGDSQPGVLIDTGGDVVFVSFRDTEHLWSYRAGKSDGTWGKVEVAVYPNQPALAEHTEWGMRVQDGLLMSEVLETDENDSIIARGEWPPIPVPHIRGKTHLATYDWQLFPAYPPQLVMPDGEPRAEVLDALTPPGWTRTAADINRGGIYVQGTDGQGHMRLLLKAWVGDNTGGYYVDSITQPLPQGTWINPQPLGMEVAIYPYMDKEDTRFYCIFRRDRYGVWGLRYIEGSATMRIDPHYVKDDREPPGQYYFGDHPWNDICEVDITTLPGTFDKALQQLDQSNWAMVNNPNPKDRLHLRKTPDRSAPTWGKFYNGTPLRVLQRRGEWVQVQIPTGLRIGAPEGWMMAKFLAFGADMNHVQPAFPELTHVDSITQTLPRGTWINPQPLGMEVAIYPYMDNEDIRFYYC
;
A
#
# COMPACT_ATOMS: atom_id res chain seq x y z
N MET A 1 -5.15 21.68 0.91
CA MET A 1 -5.15 20.24 1.23
C MET A 1 -5.01 20.11 2.73
N LYS A 2 -6.07 19.65 3.40
CA LYS A 2 -6.17 19.61 4.86
C LYS A 2 -5.37 18.40 5.38
N ARG A 3 -4.22 18.66 5.99
CA ARG A 3 -3.35 17.66 6.64
C ARG A 3 -4.08 17.11 7.87
N TRP A 4 -4.44 15.84 7.88
CA TRP A 4 -5.00 15.14 9.04
C TRP A 4 -4.27 13.81 9.20
N LEU A 5 -3.94 13.46 10.44
CA LEU A 5 -2.88 12.54 10.89
C LEU A 5 -1.49 13.20 11.01
N LEU A 6 -1.39 14.17 11.91
CA LEU A 6 -0.20 14.30 12.74
C LEU A 6 -0.55 13.62 14.07
N PHE A 7 -0.22 12.32 14.20
CA PHE A 7 0.00 11.68 15.50
C PHE A 7 1.40 12.00 16.06
N VAL A 8 2.15 12.87 15.36
CA VAL A 8 3.49 13.31 15.76
C VAL A 8 3.42 14.00 17.12
N LEU A 9 4.01 13.33 18.09
CA LEU A 9 4.56 13.84 19.35
C LEU A 9 3.57 14.37 20.40
N LEU A 10 3.03 13.42 21.18
CA LEU A 10 3.04 13.55 22.65
C LEU A 10 3.69 12.31 23.29
N LEU A 11 4.77 11.78 22.70
CA LEU A 11 5.67 10.82 23.37
C LEU A 11 6.29 11.42 24.65
N GLY A 12 6.37 12.76 24.74
CA GLY A 12 6.71 13.48 25.97
C GLY A 12 5.74 13.23 27.14
N CYS A 13 4.54 12.69 26.91
CA CYS A 13 3.61 12.32 27.98
C CYS A 13 3.59 10.80 28.28
N MET A 14 4.26 9.97 27.47
CA MET A 14 4.12 8.50 27.56
C MET A 14 5.31 7.76 28.21
N LEU A 15 6.38 8.48 28.57
CA LEU A 15 7.58 7.94 29.26
C LEU A 15 7.95 8.65 30.57
N LEU A 16 7.11 9.55 31.09
CA LEU A 16 7.37 10.19 32.37
C LEU A 16 6.59 9.49 33.49
N PRO A 17 7.25 8.99 34.56
CA PRO A 17 6.54 8.84 35.81
C PRO A 17 6.16 10.25 36.24
N ALA A 18 4.88 10.62 36.10
CA ALA A 18 4.30 11.82 36.68
C ALA A 18 5.23 13.06 36.65
N ALA A 19 5.76 13.45 35.49
CA ALA A 19 6.42 14.74 35.37
C ALA A 19 5.36 15.79 34.98
N ALA A 20 4.62 16.18 36.01
CA ALA A 20 3.95 17.47 36.23
C ALA A 20 3.76 18.37 34.99
N GLN A 21 2.80 18.04 34.14
CA GLN A 21 1.76 19.02 33.91
C GLN A 21 0.96 19.00 35.22
N GLU A 22 0.86 20.13 35.94
CA GLU A 22 0.01 20.20 37.14
C GLU A 22 -1.43 19.94 36.70
N ASP A 23 -1.82 18.67 36.61
CA ASP A 23 -3.21 18.28 36.45
C ASP A 23 -3.95 18.94 37.60
N ALA A 24 -4.90 19.83 37.25
CA ALA A 24 -5.75 20.44 38.24
C ALA A 24 -6.33 19.31 39.13
N PRO A 25 -6.26 19.43 40.46
CA PRO A 25 -6.67 18.35 41.33
C PRO A 25 -8.13 17.99 41.05
N LEU A 26 -8.42 16.70 40.89
CA LEU A 26 -9.77 16.23 40.59
C LEU A 26 -10.79 16.81 41.60
N PRO A 27 -11.80 17.59 41.16
CA PRO A 27 -12.69 18.34 42.03
C PRO A 27 -13.44 17.44 43.02
N PRO A 28 -13.64 17.89 44.28
CA PRO A 28 -14.44 17.16 45.27
C PRO A 28 -15.82 16.74 44.75
N ALA A 29 -16.48 17.58 43.96
CA ALA A 29 -17.80 17.27 43.39
C ALA A 29 -17.74 16.07 42.42
N VAL A 30 -16.68 15.94 41.62
CA VAL A 30 -16.49 14.78 40.73
C VAL A 30 -16.19 13.52 41.53
N ARG A 31 -15.34 13.61 42.57
CA ARG A 31 -15.06 12.48 43.46
C ARG A 31 -16.32 11.99 44.18
N ALA A 32 -17.17 12.93 44.63
CA ALA A 32 -18.45 12.61 45.26
C ALA A 32 -19.41 11.91 44.27
N LEU A 33 -19.50 12.41 43.03
CA LEU A 33 -20.28 11.78 41.96
C LEU A 33 -19.84 10.33 41.71
N ILE A 34 -18.54 10.07 41.59
CA ILE A 34 -18.03 8.72 41.37
C ILE A 34 -18.27 7.83 42.59
N LYS A 35 -18.10 8.36 43.82
CA LYS A 35 -18.40 7.59 45.04
C LYS A 35 -19.88 7.21 45.15
N ASP A 36 -20.78 8.07 44.67
CA ASP A 36 -22.22 7.82 44.68
C ASP A 36 -22.64 6.79 43.60
N THR A 37 -22.15 6.97 42.37
CA THR A 37 -22.53 6.15 41.21
C THR A 37 -21.76 4.83 41.11
N HIS A 38 -20.49 4.84 41.52
CA HIS A 38 -19.53 3.74 41.38
C HIS A 38 -18.81 3.46 42.72
N PRO A 39 -19.53 3.21 43.83
CA PRO A 39 -18.98 3.19 45.20
C PRO A 39 -17.87 2.16 45.46
N ARG A 40 -17.77 1.12 44.63
CA ARG A 40 -16.77 0.06 44.74
C ARG A 40 -15.54 0.28 43.85
N HIS A 41 -15.61 1.21 42.89
CA HIS A 41 -14.52 1.43 41.95
C HIS A 41 -13.50 2.41 42.53
N THR A 42 -12.25 2.25 42.12
CA THR A 42 -11.18 3.22 42.34
C THR A 42 -10.95 4.03 41.07
N ILE A 43 -10.58 5.30 41.21
CA ILE A 43 -10.15 6.13 40.08
C ILE A 43 -8.66 5.86 39.87
N THR A 44 -8.30 5.24 38.75
CA THR A 44 -6.90 4.85 38.44
C THR A 44 -6.22 5.80 37.47
N ALA A 45 -6.98 6.52 36.65
CA ALA A 45 -6.50 7.64 35.86
C ALA A 45 -7.60 8.70 35.72
N PHE A 46 -7.22 9.96 35.57
CA PHE A 46 -8.13 11.04 35.26
C PHE A 46 -7.40 12.16 34.52
N SER A 47 -8.13 12.92 33.72
CA SER A 47 -7.65 14.15 33.09
C SER A 47 -8.85 15.02 32.73
N GLY A 48 -8.68 16.34 32.82
CA GLY A 48 -9.77 17.26 32.59
C GLY A 48 -9.42 18.68 32.99
N TYR A 49 -10.42 19.54 32.93
CA TYR A 49 -10.32 20.93 33.32
C TYR A 49 -11.58 21.37 34.08
N GLY A 50 -11.44 22.41 34.89
CA GLY A 50 -12.54 23.02 35.64
C GLY A 50 -12.38 22.88 37.15
N ASP A 51 -13.50 23.08 37.85
CA ASP A 51 -13.61 23.12 39.30
C ASP A 51 -14.98 22.57 39.76
N ASP A 52 -15.37 22.77 41.01
CA ASP A 52 -16.67 22.30 41.52
C ASP A 52 -17.89 22.97 40.86
N THR A 53 -17.71 24.06 40.12
CA THR A 53 -18.79 24.85 39.50
C THR A 53 -19.01 24.54 38.03
N MET A 54 -17.96 24.13 37.30
CA MET A 54 -18.02 23.73 35.90
C MET A 54 -16.78 22.93 35.50
N GLY A 55 -16.88 22.09 34.47
CA GLY A 55 -15.73 21.38 33.94
C GLY A 55 -16.10 20.12 33.17
N GLN A 56 -15.06 19.44 32.69
CA GLN A 56 -15.16 18.19 31.96
C GLN A 56 -13.96 17.32 32.32
N TRP A 57 -14.24 16.08 32.72
CA TRP A 57 -13.25 15.15 33.26
C TRP A 57 -13.45 13.76 32.66
N ALA A 58 -12.41 13.22 32.04
CA ALA A 58 -12.31 11.80 31.67
C ALA A 58 -11.67 11.04 32.84
N LEU A 59 -12.19 9.86 33.15
CA LEU A 59 -11.72 9.00 34.23
C LEU A 59 -11.65 7.55 33.76
N ALA A 60 -10.64 6.83 34.21
CA ALA A 60 -10.62 5.38 34.22
C ALA A 60 -10.99 4.89 35.63
N LEU A 61 -12.07 4.13 35.73
CA LEU A 61 -12.54 3.51 36.97
C LEU A 61 -12.15 2.03 36.98
N THR A 62 -11.66 1.52 38.10
CA THR A 62 -11.22 0.12 38.23
C THR A 62 -11.90 -0.60 39.38
N LEU A 63 -12.37 -1.82 39.13
CA LEU A 63 -12.87 -2.75 40.14
C LEU A 63 -12.42 -4.16 39.76
N ASP A 64 -11.68 -4.83 40.66
CA ASP A 64 -11.21 -6.21 40.48
C ASP A 64 -10.50 -6.45 39.13
N GLY A 65 -9.72 -5.46 38.67
CA GLY A 65 -9.01 -5.48 37.39
C GLY A 65 -9.90 -5.24 36.16
N GLN A 66 -11.20 -4.98 36.32
CA GLN A 66 -12.05 -4.49 35.23
C GLN A 66 -12.00 -2.96 35.19
N HIS A 67 -11.92 -2.40 33.99
CA HIS A 67 -11.79 -0.96 33.79
C HIS A 67 -13.00 -0.39 33.04
N VAL A 68 -13.41 0.82 33.39
CA VAL A 68 -14.50 1.55 32.74
C VAL A 68 -14.06 2.98 32.44
N LEU A 69 -14.26 3.44 31.20
CA LEU A 69 -14.09 4.84 30.85
C LEU A 69 -15.35 5.62 31.24
N VAL A 70 -15.17 6.70 31.97
CA VAL A 70 -16.26 7.62 32.36
C VAL A 70 -15.90 9.05 31.95
N ILE A 71 -16.87 9.81 31.44
CA ILE A 71 -16.76 11.26 31.26
C ILE A 71 -17.80 11.95 32.13
N ALA A 72 -17.32 12.82 33.03
CA ALA A 72 -18.14 13.62 33.93
C ALA A 72 -18.10 15.09 33.53
N GLU A 73 -19.28 15.70 33.37
CA GLU A 73 -19.42 17.05 32.81
C GLU A 73 -20.37 17.91 33.66
N LYS A 74 -20.01 19.19 33.78
CA LYS A 74 -20.82 20.22 34.39
C LYS A 74 -20.67 21.52 33.61
N ALA A 75 -21.73 21.93 32.93
CA ALA A 75 -21.81 23.26 32.33
C ALA A 75 -22.04 24.32 33.42
N ARG A 76 -21.57 25.56 33.15
CA ARG A 76 -21.79 26.68 34.05
C ARG A 76 -23.30 26.88 34.31
N GLY A 77 -23.69 26.91 35.58
CA GLY A 77 -25.08 27.06 36.00
C GLY A 77 -25.85 25.75 36.21
N GLN A 78 -25.27 24.59 35.87
CA GLN A 78 -25.81 23.31 36.29
C GLN A 78 -25.55 23.08 37.79
N ALA A 79 -26.47 22.37 38.45
CA ALA A 79 -26.39 22.15 39.90
C ALA A 79 -25.22 21.22 40.28
N ALA A 80 -25.00 20.15 39.51
CA ALA A 80 -24.02 19.11 39.81
C ALA A 80 -23.35 18.60 38.53
N TYR A 81 -22.21 17.93 38.69
CA TYR A 81 -21.63 17.10 37.63
C TYR A 81 -22.56 15.92 37.34
N ALA A 82 -22.59 15.50 36.08
CA ALA A 82 -23.26 14.28 35.64
C ALA A 82 -22.30 13.42 34.81
N ILE A 83 -22.48 12.10 34.87
CA ILE A 83 -21.84 11.18 33.93
C ILE A 83 -22.55 11.33 32.59
N THR A 84 -21.84 11.79 31.57
CA THR A 84 -22.37 11.96 30.20
C THR A 84 -21.89 10.86 29.25
N LEU A 85 -20.88 10.10 29.63
CA LEU A 85 -20.41 8.91 28.92
C LEU A 85 -19.90 7.87 29.90
N GLU A 86 -20.25 6.62 29.63
CA GLU A 86 -19.70 5.44 30.30
C GLU A 86 -19.43 4.37 29.23
N ASN A 87 -18.23 3.81 29.20
CA ASN A 87 -17.87 2.74 28.30
C ASN A 87 -17.03 1.66 29.02
N PRO A 88 -17.62 0.49 29.32
CA PRO A 88 -16.92 -0.62 29.98
C PRO A 88 -16.05 -1.45 29.03
N ALA A 89 -16.14 -1.24 27.72
CA ALA A 89 -15.34 -1.93 26.69
C ALA A 89 -14.20 -1.04 26.14
N ALA A 90 -13.92 0.07 26.82
CA ALA A 90 -12.88 1.03 26.43
C ALA A 90 -11.44 0.52 26.67
N PHE A 91 -11.28 -0.47 27.55
CA PHE A 91 -9.99 -0.95 28.03
C PHE A 91 -9.96 -2.48 28.13
N PRO A 92 -8.79 -3.12 28.03
CA PRO A 92 -8.61 -4.51 28.44
C PRO A 92 -8.81 -4.67 29.94
N PRO A 93 -9.12 -5.87 30.45
CA PRO A 93 -9.02 -6.15 31.88
C PRO A 93 -7.56 -6.37 32.31
N GLY A 94 -7.33 -6.43 33.62
CA GLY A 94 -6.05 -6.81 34.23
C GLY A 94 -5.16 -5.62 34.55
N ASP A 95 -3.87 -5.74 34.23
CA ASP A 95 -2.86 -4.71 34.48
C ASP A 95 -2.59 -3.87 33.21
N SER A 96 -3.66 -3.52 32.47
CA SER A 96 -3.55 -2.84 31.18
C SER A 96 -3.18 -1.36 31.28
N GLN A 97 -2.99 -0.85 32.50
CA GLN A 97 -2.57 0.53 32.80
C GLN A 97 -3.39 1.59 32.01
N PRO A 98 -4.70 1.69 32.26
CA PRO A 98 -5.57 2.61 31.52
C PRO A 98 -5.16 4.07 31.73
N GLY A 99 -4.98 4.81 30.65
CA GLY A 99 -4.69 6.24 30.60
C GLY A 99 -5.81 7.02 29.92
N VAL A 100 -6.03 8.25 30.37
CA VAL A 100 -7.00 9.19 29.79
C VAL A 100 -6.42 10.60 29.79
N LEU A 101 -6.63 11.35 28.70
CA LEU A 101 -6.21 12.74 28.55
C LEU A 101 -7.30 13.52 27.82
N ILE A 102 -7.70 14.67 28.35
CA ILE A 102 -8.53 15.65 27.63
C ILE A 102 -7.62 16.78 27.19
N ASP A 103 -7.64 17.10 25.89
CA ASP A 103 -6.88 18.24 25.38
C ASP A 103 -7.37 19.56 26.00
N THR A 104 -6.51 20.56 25.99
CA THR A 104 -6.72 21.91 26.53
C THR A 104 -7.97 22.59 25.96
N GLY A 105 -8.36 22.25 24.72
CA GLY A 105 -9.60 22.72 24.09
C GLY A 105 -10.88 22.06 24.63
N GLY A 106 -10.76 20.94 25.33
CA GLY A 106 -11.88 20.18 25.88
C GLY A 106 -12.74 19.45 24.85
N ASP A 107 -12.32 19.42 23.60
CA ASP A 107 -13.05 18.87 22.46
C ASP A 107 -12.41 17.61 21.91
N VAL A 108 -11.29 17.15 22.46
CA VAL A 108 -10.67 15.86 22.12
C VAL A 108 -10.32 15.12 23.41
N VAL A 109 -10.66 13.83 23.45
CA VAL A 109 -10.19 12.90 24.47
C VAL A 109 -9.29 11.86 23.83
N PHE A 110 -8.21 11.55 24.51
CA PHE A 110 -7.31 10.45 24.22
C PHE A 110 -7.44 9.41 25.33
N VAL A 111 -7.42 8.15 24.93
CA VAL A 111 -7.49 7.00 25.82
C VAL A 111 -6.39 6.05 25.42
N SER A 112 -5.65 5.53 26.38
CA SER A 112 -4.53 4.63 26.14
C SER A 112 -4.51 3.46 27.11
N PHE A 113 -3.87 2.38 26.69
CA PHE A 113 -3.61 1.21 27.53
C PHE A 113 -2.47 0.40 26.92
N ARG A 114 -1.95 -0.57 27.68
CA ARG A 114 -0.93 -1.50 27.22
C ARG A 114 -1.48 -2.92 27.25
N ASP A 115 -1.11 -3.70 26.25
CA ASP A 115 -1.14 -5.15 26.31
C ASP A 115 0.29 -5.72 26.33
N THR A 116 0.42 -7.04 26.25
CA THR A 116 1.73 -7.72 26.30
C THR A 116 2.68 -7.28 25.19
N GLU A 117 2.15 -6.94 24.02
CA GLU A 117 2.92 -6.71 22.79
C GLU A 117 2.74 -5.31 22.21
N HIS A 118 1.77 -4.52 22.69
CA HIS A 118 1.40 -3.23 22.10
C HIS A 118 1.07 -2.16 23.14
N LEU A 119 1.34 -0.92 22.76
CA LEU A 119 0.75 0.28 23.33
C LEU A 119 -0.39 0.73 22.41
N TRP A 120 -1.57 0.88 22.97
CA TRP A 120 -2.75 1.38 22.27
C TRP A 120 -3.03 2.82 22.68
N SER A 121 -3.38 3.64 21.71
CA SER A 121 -3.89 4.99 21.89
C SER A 121 -5.05 5.20 20.95
N TYR A 122 -6.16 5.75 21.41
CA TYR A 122 -7.24 6.14 20.53
C TYR A 122 -7.84 7.47 20.96
N ARG A 123 -8.39 8.20 19.99
CA ARG A 123 -8.95 9.53 20.22
C ARG A 123 -10.36 9.64 19.70
N ALA A 124 -11.15 10.51 20.33
CA ALA A 124 -12.45 10.93 19.83
C ALA A 124 -12.63 12.43 20.03
N GLY A 125 -13.14 13.09 18.99
CA GLY A 125 -13.53 14.49 19.05
C GLY A 125 -14.96 14.65 19.56
N LYS A 126 -15.26 15.76 20.23
CA LYS A 126 -16.60 16.15 20.68
C LYS A 126 -17.18 17.18 19.71
N SER A 127 -18.40 16.96 19.26
CA SER A 127 -19.13 17.88 18.40
C SER A 127 -20.60 17.89 18.81
N ASP A 128 -21.21 19.08 18.89
CA ASP A 128 -22.60 19.26 19.32
C ASP A 128 -22.95 18.54 20.64
N GLY A 129 -22.01 18.60 21.60
CA GLY A 129 -22.16 17.97 22.91
C GLY A 129 -21.95 16.45 22.93
N THR A 130 -21.70 15.81 21.79
CA THR A 130 -21.58 14.35 21.67
C THR A 130 -20.15 13.93 21.31
N TRP A 131 -19.64 12.91 21.99
CA TRP A 131 -18.36 12.29 21.65
C TRP A 131 -18.50 11.42 20.39
N GLY A 132 -17.68 11.74 19.40
CA GLY A 132 -17.78 11.20 18.05
C GLY A 132 -17.10 9.85 17.86
N LYS A 133 -16.75 9.61 16.60
CA LYS A 133 -16.05 8.40 16.17
C LYS A 133 -14.61 8.35 16.71
N VAL A 134 -14.15 7.13 16.94
CA VAL A 134 -12.81 6.81 17.41
C VAL A 134 -11.85 6.63 16.23
N GLU A 135 -10.66 7.21 16.35
CA GLU A 135 -9.48 6.89 15.54
C GLU A 135 -8.45 6.22 16.46
N VAL A 136 -7.86 5.12 16.00
CA VAL A 136 -6.98 4.25 16.79
C VAL A 136 -5.55 4.36 16.24
N ALA A 137 -4.57 4.34 17.14
CA ALA A 137 -3.15 4.19 16.87
C ALA A 137 -2.60 3.06 17.73
N VAL A 138 -1.88 2.12 17.11
CA VAL A 138 -1.25 0.99 17.79
C VAL A 138 0.25 1.03 17.54
N TYR A 139 1.00 0.90 18.62
CA TYR A 139 2.47 0.94 18.62
C TYR A 139 2.99 -0.40 19.16
N PRO A 140 3.94 -1.07 18.49
CA PRO A 140 4.60 -2.24 19.05
C PRO A 140 5.32 -1.92 20.36
N ASN A 141 5.25 -2.81 21.36
CA ASN A 141 5.79 -2.65 22.72
C ASN A 141 7.11 -3.43 22.93
N GLN A 142 7.77 -3.91 21.84
CA GLN A 142 9.00 -4.69 21.90
C GLN A 142 10.28 -3.87 21.57
N PRO A 143 11.27 -3.78 22.47
CA PRO A 143 12.47 -2.94 22.29
C PRO A 143 13.29 -3.17 21.01
N ALA A 144 13.20 -4.35 20.37
CA ALA A 144 13.93 -4.68 19.15
C ALA A 144 13.22 -4.26 17.85
N LEU A 145 11.94 -3.88 17.92
CA LEU A 145 11.09 -3.49 16.77
C LEU A 145 10.31 -2.18 17.01
N ALA A 146 10.39 -1.59 18.21
CA ALA A 146 9.37 -0.65 18.70
C ALA A 146 9.63 0.83 18.50
N GLU A 147 10.80 1.31 18.10
CA GLU A 147 11.04 2.74 18.32
C GLU A 147 10.34 3.66 17.30
N HIS A 148 9.79 3.14 16.20
CA HIS A 148 9.38 4.02 15.10
C HIS A 148 8.12 3.64 14.31
N THR A 149 7.39 2.55 14.60
CA THR A 149 6.23 2.17 13.77
C THR A 149 4.88 2.47 14.45
N GLU A 150 4.00 3.16 13.74
CA GLU A 150 2.62 3.45 14.16
C GLU A 150 1.61 2.88 13.16
N TRP A 151 0.63 2.11 13.66
CA TRP A 151 -0.53 1.66 12.89
C TRP A 151 -1.74 2.54 13.19
N GLY A 152 -2.01 3.50 12.32
CA GLY A 152 -3.18 4.36 12.38
C GLY A 152 -4.40 3.72 11.71
N MET A 153 -5.55 3.75 12.37
CA MET A 153 -6.79 3.11 11.90
C MET A 153 -8.02 3.97 12.16
N ARG A 154 -8.98 3.93 11.23
CA ARG A 154 -10.33 4.47 11.43
C ARG A 154 -11.36 3.70 10.63
N VAL A 155 -12.61 3.75 11.05
CA VAL A 155 -13.72 3.16 10.30
C VAL A 155 -14.50 4.22 9.54
N GLN A 156 -14.52 4.08 8.22
CA GLN A 156 -15.28 4.94 7.30
C GLN A 156 -16.11 4.06 6.36
N ASP A 157 -17.41 4.34 6.28
CA ASP A 157 -18.35 3.62 5.39
C ASP A 157 -18.31 2.09 5.48
N GLY A 158 -18.02 1.55 6.69
CA GLY A 158 -17.92 0.11 6.94
C GLY A 158 -16.56 -0.51 6.59
N LEU A 159 -15.60 0.30 6.16
CA LEU A 159 -14.23 -0.09 5.85
C LEU A 159 -13.27 0.41 6.95
N LEU A 160 -12.34 -0.43 7.35
CA LEU A 160 -11.18 -0.07 8.15
C LEU A 160 -10.14 0.55 7.22
N MET A 161 -10.03 1.88 7.29
CA MET A 161 -8.95 2.62 6.65
C MET A 161 -7.72 2.52 7.55
N SER A 162 -6.55 2.23 6.98
CA SER A 162 -5.33 2.04 7.76
C SER A 162 -4.09 2.60 7.09
N GLU A 163 -3.18 3.06 7.93
CA GLU A 163 -1.90 3.65 7.56
C GLU A 163 -0.81 3.12 8.50
N VAL A 164 0.37 2.91 7.95
CA VAL A 164 1.59 2.68 8.71
C VAL A 164 2.53 3.87 8.54
N LEU A 165 3.01 4.39 9.66
CA LEU A 165 4.06 5.41 9.69
C LEU A 165 5.31 4.80 10.30
N GLU A 166 6.46 5.06 9.69
CA GLU A 166 7.77 4.78 10.25
C GLU A 166 8.48 6.10 10.52
N THR A 167 8.97 6.31 11.73
CA THR A 167 9.74 7.49 12.15
C THR A 167 11.23 7.18 12.36
N ASP A 168 12.02 8.19 12.67
CA ASP A 168 13.37 8.02 13.24
C ASP A 168 13.37 8.42 14.72
N GLU A 169 14.52 8.31 15.38
CA GLU A 169 14.72 8.68 16.79
C GLU A 169 14.37 10.15 17.10
N ASN A 170 14.24 11.00 16.08
CA ASN A 170 13.86 12.40 16.21
C ASN A 170 12.40 12.65 15.77
N ASP A 171 11.58 11.59 15.69
CA ASP A 171 10.18 11.60 15.27
C ASP A 171 9.95 12.13 13.84
N SER A 172 10.99 12.12 13.01
CA SER A 172 10.85 12.47 11.60
C SER A 172 10.25 11.30 10.85
N ILE A 173 9.16 11.51 10.11
CA ILE A 173 8.55 10.46 9.29
C ILE A 173 9.54 10.07 8.18
N ILE A 174 10.08 8.86 8.26
CA ILE A 174 10.97 8.27 7.26
C ILE A 174 10.23 7.35 6.32
N ALA A 175 9.09 6.75 6.68
CA ALA A 175 8.26 6.04 5.72
C ALA A 175 6.77 6.17 6.05
N ARG A 176 5.96 6.01 5.00
CA ARG A 176 4.50 5.99 5.10
C ARG A 176 3.97 4.95 4.12
N GLY A 177 3.09 4.09 4.60
CA GLY A 177 2.46 3.05 3.81
C GLY A 177 0.96 3.02 4.05
N GLU A 178 0.20 2.66 3.03
CA GLU A 178 -1.23 2.44 3.12
C GLU A 178 -1.53 1.00 2.75
N TRP A 179 -2.52 0.42 3.42
CA TRP A 179 -3.06 -0.89 3.10
C TRP A 179 -4.46 -0.75 2.49
N PRO A 180 -4.88 -1.66 1.61
CA PRO A 180 -6.24 -1.66 1.08
C PRO A 180 -7.28 -1.67 2.22
N PRO A 181 -8.32 -0.81 2.19
CA PRO A 181 -9.31 -0.73 3.27
C PRO A 181 -10.13 -2.01 3.49
N ILE A 182 -10.10 -2.57 4.69
CA ILE A 182 -10.70 -3.90 4.95
C ILE A 182 -12.16 -3.75 5.38
N PRO A 183 -13.14 -4.48 4.80
CA PRO A 183 -14.51 -4.44 5.30
C PRO A 183 -14.60 -5.00 6.73
N VAL A 184 -15.25 -4.28 7.64
CA VAL A 184 -15.33 -4.62 9.07
C VAL A 184 -16.76 -4.70 9.57
N PRO A 185 -17.57 -5.66 9.07
CA PRO A 185 -18.97 -5.77 9.47
C PRO A 185 -19.16 -6.01 10.97
N HIS A 186 -18.21 -6.64 11.65
CA HIS A 186 -18.22 -6.90 13.08
C HIS A 186 -18.06 -5.63 13.94
N ILE A 187 -17.52 -4.54 13.38
CA ILE A 187 -17.35 -3.24 14.07
C ILE A 187 -18.59 -2.34 13.91
N ARG A 188 -19.60 -2.75 13.13
CA ARG A 188 -20.76 -1.91 12.83
C ARG A 188 -21.46 -1.42 14.11
N GLY A 189 -21.55 -0.09 14.27
CA GLY A 189 -22.15 0.54 15.45
C GLY A 189 -21.26 0.59 16.68
N LYS A 190 -19.99 0.17 16.59
CA LYS A 190 -18.99 0.14 17.66
C LYS A 190 -17.85 1.13 17.43
N THR A 191 -18.14 2.22 16.72
CA THR A 191 -17.13 3.20 16.28
C THR A 191 -17.16 4.50 17.05
N HIS A 192 -18.21 4.81 17.82
CA HIS A 192 -18.28 6.01 18.65
C HIS A 192 -17.73 5.73 20.04
N LEU A 193 -17.14 6.73 20.69
CA LEU A 193 -16.47 6.57 21.99
C LEU A 193 -17.32 5.84 23.04
N ALA A 194 -18.64 6.10 23.10
CA ALA A 194 -19.56 5.46 24.05
C ALA A 194 -19.82 3.96 23.76
N THR A 195 -19.57 3.54 22.52
CA THR A 195 -19.87 2.18 22.02
C THR A 195 -18.62 1.43 21.59
N TYR A 196 -17.46 2.10 21.63
CA TYR A 196 -16.19 1.57 21.16
C TYR A 196 -15.81 0.33 21.97
N ASP A 197 -15.33 -0.68 21.27
CA ASP A 197 -14.89 -1.94 21.86
C ASP A 197 -13.52 -2.26 21.29
N TRP A 198 -12.51 -2.18 22.15
CA TRP A 198 -11.12 -2.32 21.72
C TRP A 198 -10.84 -3.70 21.12
N GLN A 199 -11.54 -4.75 21.55
CA GLN A 199 -11.32 -6.13 21.11
C GLN A 199 -11.75 -6.37 19.65
N LEU A 200 -12.56 -5.47 19.10
CA LEU A 200 -13.04 -5.58 17.72
C LEU A 200 -12.05 -5.01 16.71
N PHE A 201 -11.07 -4.22 17.17
CA PHE A 201 -10.04 -3.60 16.33
C PHE A 201 -8.78 -4.48 16.30
N PRO A 202 -8.10 -4.59 15.15
CA PRO A 202 -6.85 -5.33 15.06
C PRO A 202 -5.67 -4.51 15.62
N ALA A 203 -4.63 -5.17 16.13
CA ALA A 203 -3.36 -4.51 16.42
C ALA A 203 -2.59 -4.20 15.12
N TYR A 204 -2.76 -5.08 14.13
CA TYR A 204 -2.14 -5.01 12.81
C TYR A 204 -3.21 -5.27 11.73
N PRO A 205 -3.58 -4.29 10.89
CA PRO A 205 -4.76 -4.39 10.01
C PRO A 205 -4.82 -5.65 9.12
N PRO A 206 -3.73 -6.08 8.45
CA PRO A 206 -3.72 -7.30 7.62
C PRO A 206 -4.09 -8.58 8.37
N GLN A 207 -3.95 -8.63 9.71
CA GLN A 207 -4.33 -9.80 10.52
C GLN A 207 -5.80 -10.21 10.34
N LEU A 208 -6.67 -9.29 9.92
CA LEU A 208 -8.08 -9.58 9.67
C LEU A 208 -8.33 -10.45 8.43
N VAL A 209 -7.32 -10.61 7.56
CA VAL A 209 -7.41 -11.30 6.27
C VAL A 209 -6.39 -12.41 6.14
N MET A 210 -5.12 -12.17 6.53
CA MET A 210 -4.01 -13.09 6.26
C MET A 210 -4.18 -14.46 6.95
N PRO A 211 -3.76 -15.57 6.32
CA PRO A 211 -3.92 -16.92 6.88
C PRO A 211 -3.13 -17.19 8.16
N ASP A 212 -1.97 -16.55 8.32
CA ASP A 212 -1.09 -16.64 9.49
C ASP A 212 -1.46 -15.64 10.60
N GLY A 213 -2.46 -14.79 10.36
CA GLY A 213 -3.09 -13.95 11.37
C GLY A 213 -4.23 -14.66 12.11
N GLU A 214 -5.05 -13.87 12.80
CA GLU A 214 -6.35 -14.30 13.35
C GLU A 214 -7.49 -13.74 12.48
N PRO A 215 -7.68 -14.24 11.24
CA PRO A 215 -8.65 -13.66 10.31
C PRO A 215 -10.07 -13.88 10.83
N ARG A 216 -10.93 -12.87 10.64
CA ARG A 216 -12.32 -12.91 11.11
C ARG A 216 -13.23 -13.46 10.01
N ALA A 217 -14.06 -14.44 10.34
CA ALA A 217 -14.98 -15.07 9.39
C ALA A 217 -15.89 -14.04 8.71
N GLU A 218 -16.42 -13.07 9.47
CA GLU A 218 -17.30 -12.03 8.96
C GLU A 218 -16.60 -11.09 7.97
N VAL A 219 -15.30 -10.82 8.17
CA VAL A 219 -14.48 -10.03 7.24
C VAL A 219 -14.27 -10.82 5.96
N LEU A 220 -13.86 -12.08 6.08
CA LEU A 220 -13.62 -12.94 4.93
C LEU A 220 -14.91 -13.18 4.11
N ASP A 221 -16.04 -13.32 4.78
CA ASP A 221 -17.36 -13.48 4.14
C ASP A 221 -17.78 -12.21 3.41
N ALA A 222 -17.52 -11.03 3.97
CA ALA A 222 -17.76 -9.75 3.31
C ALA A 222 -16.87 -9.53 2.07
N LEU A 223 -15.68 -10.15 2.04
CA LEU A 223 -14.76 -10.10 0.90
C LEU A 223 -15.10 -11.14 -0.19
N THR A 224 -15.84 -12.18 0.14
CA THR A 224 -16.10 -13.32 -0.76
C THR A 224 -17.33 -13.06 -1.63
N PRO A 225 -17.23 -13.23 -2.97
CA PRO A 225 -18.39 -13.08 -3.84
C PRO A 225 -19.52 -14.06 -3.49
N PRO A 226 -20.79 -13.65 -3.62
CA PRO A 226 -21.92 -14.56 -3.43
C PRO A 226 -21.82 -15.81 -4.32
N GLY A 227 -22.06 -16.98 -3.72
CA GLY A 227 -21.99 -18.26 -4.42
C GLY A 227 -20.57 -18.83 -4.60
N TRP A 228 -19.54 -18.14 -4.13
CA TRP A 228 -18.18 -18.70 -4.05
C TRP A 228 -17.99 -19.51 -2.77
N THR A 229 -17.30 -20.63 -2.89
CA THR A 229 -16.72 -21.34 -1.74
C THR A 229 -15.26 -20.90 -1.60
N ARG A 230 -15.01 -19.96 -0.68
CA ARG A 230 -13.66 -19.46 -0.37
C ARG A 230 -12.78 -20.59 0.18
N THR A 231 -11.55 -20.69 -0.31
CA THR A 231 -10.53 -21.63 0.17
C THR A 231 -9.38 -20.92 0.88
N ALA A 232 -9.06 -19.69 0.47
CA ALA A 232 -8.04 -18.86 1.10
C ALA A 232 -8.32 -17.38 0.84
N ALA A 233 -7.76 -16.50 1.66
CA ALA A 233 -7.68 -15.08 1.40
C ALA A 233 -6.39 -14.52 1.99
N ASP A 234 -5.91 -13.43 1.40
CA ASP A 234 -4.65 -12.80 1.80
C ASP A 234 -4.63 -11.34 1.33
N ILE A 235 -3.65 -10.54 1.73
CA ILE A 235 -3.58 -9.10 1.47
C ILE A 235 -2.13 -8.60 1.39
N ASN A 236 -1.86 -7.65 0.50
CA ASN A 236 -0.65 -6.82 0.50
C ASN A 236 -0.99 -5.38 0.11
N ARG A 237 0.02 -4.53 -0.11
CA ARG A 237 -0.19 -3.14 -0.55
C ARG A 237 -0.85 -3.03 -1.94
N GLY A 238 -0.77 -4.06 -2.77
CA GLY A 238 -1.38 -4.12 -4.09
C GLY A 238 -2.88 -4.43 -4.08
N GLY A 239 -3.39 -5.09 -3.04
CA GLY A 239 -4.81 -5.43 -2.95
C GLY A 239 -5.12 -6.56 -1.96
N ILE A 240 -6.41 -6.93 -1.93
CA ILE A 240 -6.91 -8.10 -1.21
C ILE A 240 -7.15 -9.22 -2.22
N TYR A 241 -6.73 -10.43 -1.87
CA TYR A 241 -6.79 -11.61 -2.72
C TYR A 241 -7.74 -12.63 -2.10
N VAL A 242 -8.73 -13.10 -2.85
CA VAL A 242 -9.67 -14.13 -2.39
C VAL A 242 -9.63 -15.29 -3.37
N GLN A 243 -9.15 -16.43 -2.90
CA GLN A 243 -9.13 -17.68 -3.67
C GLN A 243 -10.35 -18.52 -3.30
N GLY A 244 -11.00 -19.09 -4.31
CA GLY A 244 -12.13 -19.97 -4.06
C GLY A 244 -12.65 -20.66 -5.32
N THR A 245 -13.66 -21.50 -5.11
CA THR A 245 -14.42 -22.10 -6.21
C THR A 245 -15.63 -21.24 -6.51
N ASP A 246 -15.79 -20.81 -7.77
CA ASP A 246 -16.93 -20.03 -8.22
C ASP A 246 -18.23 -20.86 -8.29
N GLY A 247 -19.36 -20.21 -8.58
CA GLY A 247 -20.66 -20.88 -8.71
C GLY A 247 -20.76 -21.90 -9.87
N GLN A 248 -19.75 -21.97 -10.75
CA GLN A 248 -19.65 -22.97 -11.82
C GLN A 248 -18.74 -24.14 -11.44
N GLY A 249 -18.13 -24.14 -10.25
CA GLY A 249 -17.20 -25.18 -9.82
C GLY A 249 -15.75 -24.96 -10.25
N HIS A 250 -15.40 -23.77 -10.78
CA HIS A 250 -14.04 -23.47 -11.20
C HIS A 250 -13.24 -22.79 -10.09
N MET A 251 -12.00 -23.23 -9.88
CA MET A 251 -11.05 -22.51 -9.03
C MET A 251 -10.74 -21.15 -9.67
N ARG A 252 -10.90 -20.05 -8.93
CA ARG A 252 -10.51 -18.70 -9.36
C ARG A 252 -9.83 -17.91 -8.25
N LEU A 253 -9.08 -16.89 -8.66
CA LEU A 253 -8.59 -15.85 -7.79
C LEU A 253 -9.33 -14.54 -8.11
N LEU A 254 -9.90 -13.93 -7.07
CA LEU A 254 -10.39 -12.55 -7.08
C LEU A 254 -9.31 -11.63 -6.52
N LEU A 255 -8.95 -10.60 -7.28
CA LEU A 255 -8.04 -9.54 -6.88
C LEU A 255 -8.86 -8.26 -6.70
N LYS A 256 -8.93 -7.75 -5.47
CA LYS A 256 -9.63 -6.52 -5.11
C LYS A 256 -8.61 -5.41 -4.91
N ALA A 257 -8.51 -4.49 -5.86
CA ALA A 257 -7.58 -3.38 -5.79
C ALA A 257 -8.31 -2.09 -5.38
N TRP A 258 -7.79 -1.38 -4.38
CA TRP A 258 -8.35 -0.09 -3.98
C TRP A 258 -8.00 0.98 -5.01
N VAL A 259 -9.00 1.76 -5.42
CA VAL A 259 -8.83 2.98 -6.22
C VAL A 259 -9.40 4.14 -5.41
N GLY A 260 -8.49 4.94 -4.86
CA GLY A 260 -8.81 6.06 -3.99
C GLY A 260 -7.64 6.36 -3.07
N ASP A 261 -7.92 7.13 -2.03
CA ASP A 261 -6.98 7.43 -0.98
C ASP A 261 -7.62 7.10 0.39
N ASN A 262 -6.93 7.50 1.46
CA ASN A 262 -7.43 7.33 2.81
C ASN A 262 -8.72 8.14 3.12
N THR A 263 -9.15 9.07 2.27
CA THR A 263 -10.37 9.86 2.46
C THR A 263 -11.60 9.29 1.77
N GLY A 264 -11.40 8.35 0.84
CA GLY A 264 -12.48 7.67 0.14
C GLY A 264 -12.00 7.02 -1.16
N GLY A 265 -12.80 6.09 -1.66
CA GLY A 265 -12.47 5.31 -2.84
C GLY A 265 -13.44 4.16 -3.06
N TYR A 266 -13.07 3.26 -3.97
CA TYR A 266 -13.82 2.06 -4.27
C TYR A 266 -12.89 0.93 -4.70
N TYR A 267 -13.39 -0.30 -4.60
CA TYR A 267 -12.69 -1.48 -5.11
C TYR A 267 -12.91 -1.66 -6.61
N VAL A 268 -11.83 -2.00 -7.31
CA VAL A 268 -11.87 -2.58 -8.66
C VAL A 268 -11.51 -4.05 -8.55
N ASP A 269 -12.42 -4.88 -9.04
CA ASP A 269 -12.30 -6.34 -8.97
C ASP A 269 -11.76 -6.88 -10.30
N SER A 270 -10.76 -7.74 -10.21
CA SER A 270 -10.23 -8.54 -11.31
C SER A 270 -10.36 -10.01 -10.95
N ILE A 271 -10.88 -10.82 -11.87
CA ILE A 271 -11.08 -12.26 -11.64
C ILE A 271 -10.31 -13.01 -12.71
N THR A 272 -9.47 -13.96 -12.28
CA THR A 272 -8.68 -14.77 -13.21
C THR A 272 -9.57 -15.67 -14.08
N GLN A 273 -9.04 -16.12 -15.21
CA GLN A 273 -9.53 -17.35 -15.84
C GLN A 273 -9.48 -18.53 -14.85
N PRO A 274 -10.20 -19.65 -15.09
CA PRO A 274 -10.11 -20.84 -14.24
C PRO A 274 -8.65 -21.26 -14.02
N LEU A 275 -8.24 -21.42 -12.78
CA LEU A 275 -6.90 -21.90 -12.44
C LEU A 275 -6.92 -23.41 -12.22
N PRO A 276 -5.78 -24.09 -12.36
CA PRO A 276 -5.65 -25.50 -11.99
C PRO A 276 -6.08 -25.79 -10.56
N GLN A 277 -6.65 -26.96 -10.34
CA GLN A 277 -6.92 -27.48 -9.00
C GLN A 277 -5.61 -27.59 -8.21
N GLY A 278 -5.62 -27.20 -6.94
CA GLY A 278 -4.42 -27.19 -6.09
C GLY A 278 -3.51 -25.97 -6.27
N THR A 279 -3.91 -24.97 -7.06
CA THR A 279 -3.19 -23.69 -7.16
C THR A 279 -3.03 -23.06 -5.78
N TRP A 280 -1.81 -22.59 -5.49
CA TRP A 280 -1.50 -21.79 -4.31
C TRP A 280 -1.11 -20.37 -4.74
N ILE A 281 -1.45 -19.39 -3.91
CA ILE A 281 -1.09 -17.99 -4.10
C ILE A 281 -0.20 -17.53 -2.96
N ASN A 282 0.73 -16.63 -3.25
CA ASN A 282 1.55 -15.96 -2.26
C ASN A 282 1.65 -14.47 -2.63
N PRO A 283 0.86 -13.59 -2.02
CA PRO A 283 1.11 -12.17 -2.13
C PRO A 283 2.36 -11.83 -1.33
N GLN A 284 3.31 -11.12 -1.94
CA GLN A 284 4.46 -10.64 -1.17
C GLN A 284 3.95 -9.60 -0.16
N PRO A 285 4.14 -9.79 1.18
CA PRO A 285 3.49 -8.94 2.19
C PRO A 285 3.83 -7.44 2.06
N LEU A 286 5.04 -7.13 1.57
CA LEU A 286 5.50 -5.76 1.33
C LEU A 286 5.47 -5.34 -0.15
N GLY A 287 5.08 -6.25 -1.04
CA GLY A 287 5.00 -6.03 -2.49
C GLY A 287 3.64 -5.47 -2.94
N MET A 288 3.56 -5.17 -4.23
CA MET A 288 2.30 -4.87 -4.93
C MET A 288 1.96 -5.98 -5.95
N GLU A 289 2.43 -7.18 -5.66
CA GLU A 289 2.51 -8.30 -6.59
C GLU A 289 1.87 -9.54 -5.98
N VAL A 290 1.41 -10.45 -6.83
CA VAL A 290 0.90 -11.76 -6.42
C VAL A 290 1.63 -12.85 -7.20
N ALA A 291 2.23 -13.79 -6.47
CA ALA A 291 2.78 -15.00 -7.06
C ALA A 291 1.71 -16.10 -7.11
N ILE A 292 1.61 -16.77 -8.25
CA ILE A 292 0.70 -17.89 -8.50
C ILE A 292 1.52 -19.13 -8.79
N TYR A 293 1.27 -20.17 -7.99
CA TYR A 293 1.87 -21.50 -8.08
C TYR A 293 0.79 -22.47 -8.56
N PRO A 294 0.64 -22.68 -9.89
CA PRO A 294 -0.46 -23.47 -10.45
C PRO A 294 -0.35 -24.97 -10.16
N TYR A 295 0.85 -25.49 -9.89
CA TYR A 295 1.12 -26.92 -9.74
C TYR A 295 1.98 -27.19 -8.50
N MET A 296 1.51 -26.81 -7.31
CA MET A 296 2.19 -27.19 -6.07
C MET A 296 2.14 -28.70 -5.87
N ASP A 297 3.18 -29.41 -6.30
CA ASP A 297 3.52 -30.74 -5.80
C ASP A 297 4.60 -30.59 -4.73
N LYS A 298 4.43 -31.27 -3.58
CA LYS A 298 5.21 -31.02 -2.34
C LYS A 298 6.72 -31.30 -2.44
N GLU A 299 7.20 -31.73 -3.60
CA GLU A 299 8.59 -32.15 -3.81
C GLU A 299 9.33 -31.36 -4.91
N ASP A 300 8.66 -30.46 -5.68
CA ASP A 300 9.35 -29.71 -6.76
C ASP A 300 8.59 -28.43 -7.19
N THR A 301 8.91 -27.27 -6.60
CA THR A 301 8.41 -25.96 -7.07
C THR A 301 9.14 -25.52 -8.34
N ARG A 302 8.78 -26.08 -9.50
CA ARG A 302 9.44 -25.77 -10.79
C ARG A 302 8.76 -24.70 -11.63
N PHE A 303 7.52 -24.31 -11.33
CA PHE A 303 6.84 -23.29 -12.11
C PHE A 303 5.97 -22.37 -11.24
N TYR A 304 6.23 -21.07 -11.30
CA TYR A 304 5.36 -20.04 -10.75
C TYR A 304 5.44 -18.77 -11.60
N CYS A 305 4.44 -17.92 -11.47
CA CYS A 305 4.38 -16.65 -12.19
C CYS A 305 3.98 -15.52 -11.25
N ILE A 306 4.45 -14.31 -11.52
CA ILE A 306 4.17 -13.12 -10.70
C ILE A 306 3.42 -12.11 -11.55
N PHE A 307 2.30 -11.62 -11.02
CA PHE A 307 1.53 -10.54 -11.61
C PHE A 307 1.61 -9.29 -10.74
N ARG A 308 1.70 -8.13 -11.39
CA ARG A 308 1.68 -6.82 -10.74
C ARG A 308 0.65 -5.93 -11.41
N ARG A 309 -0.08 -5.16 -10.60
CA ARG A 309 -1.01 -4.17 -11.13
C ARG A 309 -0.24 -2.95 -11.63
N ASP A 310 -0.44 -2.62 -12.90
CA ASP A 310 0.08 -1.40 -13.48
C ASP A 310 -0.77 -0.19 -13.09
N ARG A 311 -0.31 1.01 -13.44
CA ARG A 311 -1.02 2.27 -13.18
C ARG A 311 -2.32 2.44 -13.96
N TYR A 312 -2.57 1.60 -14.96
CA TYR A 312 -3.82 1.54 -15.72
C TYR A 312 -4.83 0.58 -15.11
N GLY A 313 -4.40 -0.13 -14.06
CA GLY A 313 -5.21 -1.07 -13.31
C GLY A 313 -5.17 -2.49 -13.87
N VAL A 314 -4.32 -2.77 -14.85
CA VAL A 314 -4.16 -4.10 -15.46
C VAL A 314 -3.17 -4.91 -14.63
N TRP A 315 -3.51 -6.15 -14.31
CA TRP A 315 -2.60 -7.08 -13.64
C TRP A 315 -1.74 -7.80 -14.70
N GLY A 316 -0.58 -7.21 -14.99
CA GLY A 316 0.35 -7.71 -15.99
C GLY A 316 1.34 -8.73 -15.43
N LEU A 317 1.69 -9.72 -16.25
CA LEU A 317 2.71 -10.70 -15.95
C LEU A 317 4.09 -10.02 -15.90
N ARG A 318 4.82 -10.21 -14.80
CA ARG A 318 6.15 -9.64 -14.56
C ARG A 318 7.27 -10.65 -14.58
N TYR A 319 6.94 -11.88 -14.21
CA TYR A 319 7.93 -12.90 -13.98
C TYR A 319 7.36 -14.28 -14.20
N ILE A 320 8.18 -15.17 -14.76
CA ILE A 320 7.96 -16.61 -14.76
C ILE A 320 9.23 -17.30 -14.24
N GLU A 321 9.05 -18.16 -13.24
CA GLU A 321 9.99 -19.23 -12.95
C GLU A 321 9.51 -20.51 -13.65
N GLY A 322 10.42 -21.21 -14.31
CA GLY A 322 10.15 -22.41 -15.08
C GLY A 322 11.42 -23.23 -15.28
N SER A 323 11.59 -23.83 -16.46
CA SER A 323 12.93 -24.30 -16.87
C SER A 323 13.87 -23.14 -17.24
N ALA A 324 13.31 -21.94 -17.37
CA ALA A 324 14.00 -20.68 -17.53
C ALA A 324 13.42 -19.67 -16.52
N THR A 325 14.23 -18.71 -16.12
CA THR A 325 13.83 -17.58 -15.28
C THR A 325 13.63 -16.39 -16.19
N MET A 326 12.41 -15.85 -16.28
CA MET A 326 12.09 -14.83 -17.29
C MET A 326 11.50 -13.58 -16.65
N ARG A 327 12.03 -12.40 -17.03
CA ARG A 327 11.35 -11.12 -16.83
C ARG A 327 10.48 -10.80 -18.03
N ILE A 328 9.26 -10.37 -17.74
CA ILE A 328 8.23 -10.08 -18.73
C ILE A 328 7.67 -8.69 -18.42
N ASP A 329 7.43 -7.95 -19.48
CA ASP A 329 6.73 -6.68 -19.48
C ASP A 329 5.83 -6.66 -20.72
N PRO A 330 4.86 -5.74 -20.86
CA PRO A 330 3.83 -5.80 -21.90
C PRO A 330 4.37 -5.88 -23.34
N HIS A 331 5.65 -5.57 -23.52
CA HIS A 331 6.31 -5.37 -24.80
C HIS A 331 7.67 -6.07 -24.92
N TYR A 332 8.10 -6.85 -23.93
CA TYR A 332 9.34 -7.60 -24.03
C TYR A 332 9.38 -8.84 -23.14
N VAL A 333 10.28 -9.75 -23.50
CA VAL A 333 10.71 -10.86 -22.66
C VAL A 333 12.24 -10.91 -22.59
N LYS A 334 12.78 -11.31 -21.45
CA LYS A 334 14.21 -11.49 -21.22
C LYS A 334 14.44 -12.73 -20.35
N ASP A 335 15.42 -13.54 -20.73
CA ASP A 335 15.98 -14.57 -19.85
C ASP A 335 16.83 -13.90 -18.77
N ASP A 336 16.48 -14.10 -17.52
CA ASP A 336 17.06 -13.41 -16.37
C ASP A 336 18.05 -14.29 -15.59
N ARG A 337 18.34 -15.50 -16.08
CA ARG A 337 19.39 -16.34 -15.51
C ARG A 337 20.76 -15.71 -15.73
N GLU A 338 21.65 -15.83 -14.77
CA GLU A 338 23.00 -15.26 -14.84
C GLU A 338 23.92 -16.03 -15.82
N PRO A 339 24.63 -15.35 -16.75
CA PRO A 339 24.53 -13.91 -17.03
C PRO A 339 23.23 -13.59 -17.79
N PRO A 340 22.53 -12.48 -17.45
CA PRO A 340 21.25 -12.16 -18.04
C PRO A 340 21.30 -12.08 -19.57
N GLY A 341 20.28 -12.61 -20.22
CA GLY A 341 20.08 -12.50 -21.65
C GLY A 341 19.72 -11.08 -22.09
N GLN A 342 19.70 -10.86 -23.40
CA GLN A 342 19.22 -9.61 -23.99
C GLN A 342 17.68 -9.49 -23.94
N TYR A 343 17.17 -8.28 -24.11
CA TYR A 343 15.75 -8.00 -24.26
C TYR A 343 15.26 -8.38 -25.67
N TYR A 344 14.14 -9.10 -25.75
CA TYR A 344 13.43 -9.38 -26.99
C TYR A 344 12.09 -8.64 -26.97
N PHE A 345 11.94 -7.65 -27.85
CA PHE A 345 10.76 -6.80 -27.90
C PHE A 345 9.70 -7.36 -28.85
N GLY A 346 8.44 -7.30 -28.44
CA GLY A 346 7.31 -7.80 -29.21
C GLY A 346 6.02 -7.79 -28.41
N ASP A 347 4.90 -8.01 -29.09
CA ASP A 347 3.60 -8.18 -28.43
C ASP A 347 3.44 -9.64 -27.98
N HIS A 348 2.81 -9.86 -26.82
CA HIS A 348 2.51 -11.20 -26.30
C HIS A 348 1.16 -11.22 -25.57
N PRO A 349 0.47 -12.37 -25.44
CA PRO A 349 -0.90 -12.44 -24.91
C PRO A 349 -0.99 -12.58 -23.38
N TRP A 350 0.10 -12.38 -22.64
CA TRP A 350 0.17 -12.70 -21.20
C TRP A 350 0.00 -11.49 -20.28
N ASN A 351 -0.48 -10.37 -20.80
CA ASN A 351 -0.41 -9.08 -20.11
C ASN A 351 -1.63 -8.75 -19.21
N ASP A 352 -2.68 -9.58 -19.19
CA ASP A 352 -3.79 -9.39 -18.26
C ASP A 352 -4.18 -10.73 -17.61
N ILE A 353 -4.08 -10.78 -16.30
CA ILE A 353 -4.45 -11.95 -15.47
C ILE A 353 -5.91 -12.39 -15.68
N CYS A 354 -6.79 -11.48 -16.10
CA CYS A 354 -8.20 -11.75 -16.34
C CYS A 354 -8.43 -12.48 -17.67
N GLU A 355 -7.49 -12.38 -18.60
CA GLU A 355 -7.61 -12.91 -19.97
C GLU A 355 -6.71 -14.12 -20.20
N VAL A 356 -5.59 -14.22 -19.48
CA VAL A 356 -4.60 -15.27 -19.69
C VAL A 356 -5.02 -16.61 -19.09
N ASP A 357 -4.87 -17.68 -19.87
CA ASP A 357 -4.87 -19.04 -19.34
C ASP A 357 -3.46 -19.36 -18.80
N ILE A 358 -3.34 -19.38 -17.47
CA ILE A 358 -2.08 -19.61 -16.76
C ILE A 358 -1.44 -20.96 -17.14
N THR A 359 -2.23 -21.95 -17.57
CA THR A 359 -1.71 -23.27 -17.96
C THR A 359 -0.96 -23.25 -19.30
N THR A 360 -1.17 -22.20 -20.10
CA THR A 360 -0.56 -22.02 -21.43
C THR A 360 0.69 -21.14 -21.42
N LEU A 361 1.03 -20.56 -20.27
CA LEU A 361 2.21 -19.71 -20.13
C LEU A 361 3.49 -20.45 -20.55
N PRO A 362 4.44 -19.77 -21.20
CA PRO A 362 5.66 -20.42 -21.67
C PRO A 362 6.56 -20.78 -20.48
N GLY A 363 6.69 -22.06 -20.17
CA GLY A 363 7.63 -22.55 -19.14
C GLY A 363 9.10 -22.53 -19.56
N THR A 364 9.41 -22.18 -20.81
CA THR A 364 10.79 -22.09 -21.36
C THR A 364 10.95 -20.81 -22.18
N PHE A 365 12.18 -20.29 -22.27
CA PHE A 365 12.47 -19.08 -23.03
C PHE A 365 12.23 -19.25 -24.54
N ASP A 366 12.61 -20.39 -25.13
CA ASP A 366 12.34 -20.67 -26.56
C ASP A 366 10.85 -20.63 -26.90
N LYS A 367 10.00 -21.16 -26.01
CA LYS A 367 8.54 -21.09 -26.19
C LYS A 367 8.03 -19.66 -26.06
N ALA A 368 8.59 -18.87 -25.16
CA ALA A 368 8.25 -17.46 -25.03
C ALA A 368 8.59 -16.70 -26.33
N LEU A 369 9.78 -16.91 -26.91
CA LEU A 369 10.17 -16.31 -28.18
C LEU A 369 9.27 -16.73 -29.36
N GLN A 370 8.81 -17.99 -29.39
CA GLN A 370 7.87 -18.45 -30.41
C GLN A 370 6.51 -17.78 -30.34
N GLN A 371 6.09 -17.36 -29.15
CA GLN A 371 4.81 -16.69 -28.90
C GLN A 371 4.92 -15.15 -28.94
N LEU A 372 6.13 -14.61 -29.07
CA LEU A 372 6.39 -13.17 -29.14
C LEU A 372 6.20 -12.66 -30.57
N ASP A 373 5.18 -11.83 -30.80
CA ASP A 373 4.92 -11.22 -32.10
C ASP A 373 5.76 -9.96 -32.30
N GLN A 374 6.82 -10.09 -33.10
CA GLN A 374 7.72 -8.99 -33.46
C GLN A 374 7.34 -8.33 -34.81
N SER A 375 6.22 -8.71 -35.44
CA SER A 375 5.87 -8.27 -36.81
C SER A 375 5.69 -6.76 -36.94
N ASN A 376 5.17 -6.12 -35.89
CA ASN A 376 4.98 -4.67 -35.80
C ASN A 376 6.06 -3.98 -34.98
N TRP A 377 7.24 -4.57 -34.87
CA TRP A 377 8.35 -4.04 -34.09
C TRP A 377 9.57 -3.74 -34.95
N ALA A 378 10.34 -2.75 -34.53
CA ALA A 378 11.60 -2.36 -35.16
C ALA A 378 12.59 -1.88 -34.10
N MET A 379 13.87 -1.87 -34.45
CA MET A 379 14.94 -1.31 -33.62
C MET A 379 15.68 -0.24 -34.40
N VAL A 380 16.02 0.88 -33.76
CA VAL A 380 16.93 1.87 -34.37
C VAL A 380 18.28 1.21 -34.63
N ASN A 381 18.78 1.33 -35.85
CA ASN A 381 20.03 0.72 -36.29
C ASN A 381 20.74 1.60 -37.34
N ASN A 382 21.47 2.61 -36.88
CA ASN A 382 22.36 3.43 -37.70
C ASN A 382 23.65 2.65 -38.03
N PRO A 383 24.17 2.73 -39.27
CA PRO A 383 25.43 2.10 -39.66
C PRO A 383 26.63 2.52 -38.81
N ASN A 384 26.65 3.76 -38.35
CA ASN A 384 27.60 4.25 -37.37
C ASN A 384 26.90 4.31 -35.99
N PRO A 385 27.30 3.50 -35.00
CA PRO A 385 26.64 3.46 -33.70
C PRO A 385 26.79 4.76 -32.89
N LYS A 386 27.70 5.66 -33.26
CA LYS A 386 27.79 7.00 -32.65
C LYS A 386 26.71 7.96 -33.16
N ASP A 387 26.08 7.64 -34.28
CA ASP A 387 24.99 8.44 -34.84
C ASP A 387 23.66 8.09 -34.16
N ARG A 388 22.71 9.02 -34.27
CA ARG A 388 21.40 8.91 -33.66
C ARG A 388 20.32 9.25 -34.68
N LEU A 389 19.22 8.52 -34.65
CA LEU A 389 18.14 8.65 -35.62
C LEU A 389 17.08 9.65 -35.13
N HIS A 390 16.74 10.62 -35.97
CA HIS A 390 15.68 11.58 -35.69
C HIS A 390 14.28 10.94 -35.77
N LEU A 391 13.46 11.14 -34.74
CA LEU A 391 12.01 10.98 -34.83
C LEU A 391 11.40 12.28 -35.34
N ARG A 392 10.87 12.29 -36.56
CA ARG A 392 10.31 13.49 -37.21
C ARG A 392 8.80 13.59 -36.97
N LYS A 393 8.23 14.78 -36.91
CA LYS A 393 6.77 14.96 -36.78
C LYS A 393 6.01 14.58 -38.07
N THR A 394 6.65 14.69 -39.23
CA THR A 394 6.11 14.30 -40.55
C THR A 394 7.20 13.57 -41.36
N PRO A 395 6.87 12.81 -42.42
CA PRO A 395 7.84 12.04 -43.21
C PRO A 395 8.66 12.93 -44.17
N ASP A 396 9.40 13.88 -43.60
CA ASP A 396 10.28 14.83 -44.29
C ASP A 396 11.57 15.03 -43.47
N ARG A 397 12.72 15.05 -44.16
CA ARG A 397 14.05 15.24 -43.52
C ARG A 397 14.23 16.63 -42.92
N SER A 398 13.45 17.61 -43.34
CA SER A 398 13.46 18.98 -42.82
C SER A 398 12.42 19.22 -41.71
N ALA A 399 11.53 18.25 -41.47
CA ALA A 399 10.46 18.40 -40.50
C ALA A 399 11.00 18.58 -39.07
N PRO A 400 10.27 19.30 -38.19
CA PRO A 400 10.57 19.33 -36.77
C PRO A 400 10.71 17.91 -36.20
N THR A 401 11.60 17.76 -35.24
CA THR A 401 11.92 16.47 -34.61
C THR A 401 11.42 16.44 -33.18
N TRP A 402 10.99 15.27 -32.70
CA TRP A 402 10.76 15.00 -31.29
C TRP A 402 12.08 14.73 -30.53
N GLY A 403 13.18 14.47 -31.25
CA GLY A 403 14.47 14.14 -30.66
C GLY A 403 15.21 13.10 -31.51
N LYS A 404 16.40 12.70 -31.02
CA LYS A 404 17.26 11.70 -31.63
C LYS A 404 17.34 10.45 -30.74
N PHE A 405 17.43 9.27 -31.37
CA PHE A 405 17.35 7.98 -30.71
C PHE A 405 18.58 7.12 -31.06
N TYR A 406 19.14 6.44 -30.06
CA TYR A 406 20.32 5.60 -30.20
C TYR A 406 19.99 4.25 -30.85
N ASN A 407 21.01 3.59 -31.40
CA ASN A 407 20.87 2.19 -31.79
C ASN A 407 20.43 1.34 -30.59
N GLY A 408 19.57 0.35 -30.84
CA GLY A 408 18.96 -0.48 -29.80
C GLY A 408 17.70 0.12 -29.17
N THR A 409 17.24 1.30 -29.62
CA THR A 409 15.93 1.82 -29.19
C THR A 409 14.82 1.01 -29.86
N PRO A 410 13.92 0.35 -29.10
CA PRO A 410 12.80 -0.41 -29.65
C PRO A 410 11.65 0.53 -30.06
N LEU A 411 10.93 0.16 -31.12
CA LEU A 411 9.90 0.98 -31.75
C LEU A 411 8.70 0.11 -32.14
N ARG A 412 7.49 0.59 -31.85
CA ARG A 412 6.28 0.01 -32.44
C ARG A 412 6.01 0.65 -33.80
N VAL A 413 5.89 -0.17 -34.83
CA VAL A 413 5.59 0.23 -36.20
C VAL A 413 4.09 0.43 -36.35
N LEU A 414 3.67 1.65 -36.70
CA LEU A 414 2.26 1.98 -36.92
C LEU A 414 1.89 1.86 -38.39
N GLN A 415 2.74 2.36 -39.29
CA GLN A 415 2.56 2.23 -40.73
C GLN A 415 3.85 2.53 -41.50
N ARG A 416 3.89 2.14 -42.78
CA ARG A 416 4.98 2.43 -43.72
C ARG A 416 4.49 3.30 -44.88
N ARG A 417 5.27 4.31 -45.27
CA ARG A 417 5.01 5.19 -46.41
C ARG A 417 6.31 5.49 -47.17
N GLY A 418 6.55 4.73 -48.23
CA GLY A 418 7.78 4.85 -49.02
C GLY A 418 9.02 4.55 -48.16
N GLU A 419 9.97 5.49 -48.12
CA GLU A 419 11.19 5.37 -47.30
C GLU A 419 10.98 5.64 -45.81
N TRP A 420 9.76 6.03 -45.40
CA TRP A 420 9.45 6.43 -44.03
C TRP A 420 8.57 5.41 -43.32
N VAL A 421 8.79 5.27 -42.02
CA VAL A 421 8.01 4.43 -41.11
C VAL A 421 7.48 5.31 -40.01
N GLN A 422 6.16 5.33 -39.83
CA GLN A 422 5.57 5.93 -38.65
C GLN A 422 5.72 4.96 -37.49
N VAL A 423 6.28 5.45 -36.39
CA VAL A 423 6.60 4.67 -35.21
C VAL A 423 6.08 5.36 -33.96
N GLN A 424 5.80 4.55 -32.94
CA GLN A 424 5.54 4.98 -31.57
C GLN A 424 6.68 4.48 -30.70
N ILE A 425 7.21 5.35 -29.83
CA ILE A 425 8.16 4.92 -28.79
C ILE A 425 7.34 4.19 -27.71
N PRO A 426 7.59 2.89 -27.45
CA PRO A 426 6.97 2.21 -26.34
C PRO A 426 7.53 2.84 -25.07
N THR A 427 6.72 3.68 -24.43
CA THR A 427 7.02 4.20 -23.09
C THR A 427 6.05 3.53 -22.12
N GLY A 428 6.39 3.47 -20.84
CA GLY A 428 5.41 3.13 -19.80
C GLY A 428 4.20 4.08 -19.76
N LEU A 429 4.15 5.10 -20.64
CA LEU A 429 3.03 6.01 -20.84
C LEU A 429 2.22 5.70 -22.10
N ARG A 430 1.03 5.12 -21.90
CA ARG A 430 -0.04 5.00 -22.91
C ARG A 430 -0.58 6.36 -23.41
N ILE A 431 -0.47 7.43 -22.61
CA ILE A 431 -0.85 8.79 -23.00
C ILE A 431 0.43 9.63 -23.12
N GLY A 432 0.70 10.15 -24.32
CA GLY A 432 1.86 11.01 -24.59
C GLY A 432 3.11 10.30 -25.08
N ALA A 433 3.05 8.98 -25.37
CA ALA A 433 4.13 8.28 -26.08
C ALA A 433 4.44 9.03 -27.40
N PRO A 434 5.69 9.45 -27.64
CA PRO A 434 6.03 10.16 -28.87
C PRO A 434 5.75 9.29 -30.10
N GLU A 435 4.91 9.82 -30.99
CA GLU A 435 4.65 9.26 -32.32
C GLU A 435 5.28 10.16 -33.39
N GLY A 436 5.92 9.55 -34.37
CA GLY A 436 6.56 10.27 -35.45
C GLY A 436 7.07 9.36 -36.55
N TRP A 437 7.93 9.90 -37.40
CA TRP A 437 8.42 9.26 -38.61
C TRP A 437 9.93 9.09 -38.58
N MET A 438 10.40 7.90 -38.88
CA MET A 438 11.81 7.56 -39.02
C MET A 438 12.06 6.96 -40.41
N MET A 439 13.26 7.13 -40.97
CA MET A 439 13.60 6.52 -42.25
C MET A 439 13.84 5.01 -42.07
N ALA A 440 13.19 4.20 -42.91
CA ALA A 440 13.24 2.74 -42.84
C ALA A 440 14.66 2.15 -42.91
N LYS A 441 15.55 2.77 -43.70
CA LYS A 441 16.94 2.31 -43.88
C LYS A 441 17.82 2.36 -42.63
N PHE A 442 17.37 3.05 -41.59
CA PHE A 442 18.06 3.15 -40.30
C PHE A 442 17.34 2.35 -39.20
N LEU A 443 16.46 1.42 -39.60
CA LEU A 443 15.70 0.55 -38.72
C LEU A 443 15.98 -0.91 -39.09
N ALA A 444 16.13 -1.76 -38.07
CA ALA A 444 16.11 -3.22 -38.21
C ALA A 444 14.71 -3.75 -37.91
N PHE A 445 14.25 -4.77 -38.64
CA PHE A 445 12.93 -5.37 -38.51
C PHE A 445 13.03 -6.89 -38.38
N GLY A 446 12.00 -7.52 -37.81
CA GLY A 446 11.96 -8.98 -37.64
C GLY A 446 13.19 -9.48 -36.88
N ALA A 447 13.74 -10.63 -37.30
CA ALA A 447 14.89 -11.24 -36.62
C ALA A 447 16.13 -10.33 -36.54
N ASP A 448 16.33 -9.45 -37.53
CA ASP A 448 17.49 -8.52 -37.54
C ASP A 448 17.47 -7.56 -36.36
N MET A 449 16.28 -7.25 -35.80
CA MET A 449 16.15 -6.37 -34.65
C MET A 449 16.85 -6.95 -33.40
N ASN A 450 16.86 -8.29 -33.28
CA ASN A 450 17.45 -9.01 -32.15
C ASN A 450 18.99 -9.05 -32.23
N HIS A 451 19.59 -8.57 -33.32
CA HIS A 451 21.05 -8.51 -33.50
C HIS A 451 21.61 -7.10 -33.38
N VAL A 452 20.76 -6.10 -33.15
CA VAL A 452 21.20 -4.71 -33.00
C VAL A 452 21.89 -4.52 -31.65
N GLN A 453 23.16 -4.15 -31.69
CA GLN A 453 23.91 -3.77 -30.50
C GLN A 453 23.46 -2.39 -30.01
N PRO A 454 22.99 -2.27 -28.75
CA PRO A 454 22.63 -0.98 -28.20
C PRO A 454 23.83 -0.03 -28.12
N ALA A 455 23.61 1.25 -28.44
CA ALA A 455 24.62 2.29 -28.37
C ALA A 455 24.27 3.37 -27.33
N PHE A 456 23.56 2.97 -26.27
CA PHE A 456 23.21 3.87 -25.18
C PHE A 456 24.47 4.37 -24.47
N PRO A 457 24.53 5.64 -24.04
CA PRO A 457 25.65 6.12 -23.25
C PRO A 457 25.67 5.37 -21.91
N GLU A 458 26.82 4.79 -21.55
CA GLU A 458 27.02 4.26 -20.19
C GLU A 458 26.93 5.41 -19.18
N LEU A 459 26.02 5.28 -18.21
CA LEU A 459 26.01 6.15 -17.04
C LEU A 459 27.01 5.57 -16.03
N THR A 460 28.20 6.15 -15.96
CA THR A 460 29.11 5.91 -14.84
C THR A 460 28.56 6.62 -13.60
N HIS A 461 28.56 5.93 -12.46
CA HIS A 461 28.18 6.50 -11.16
C HIS A 461 28.98 7.80 -10.92
N VAL A 462 28.30 8.89 -10.57
CA VAL A 462 28.96 10.15 -10.22
C VAL A 462 29.54 10.01 -8.82
N ASP A 463 30.68 9.32 -8.69
CA ASP A 463 31.52 9.33 -7.48
C ASP A 463 32.29 10.66 -7.33
N SER A 464 31.84 11.74 -7.98
CA SER A 464 32.49 13.06 -8.01
C SER A 464 31.69 14.21 -7.39
N ILE A 465 30.63 13.91 -6.61
CA ILE A 465 30.11 14.87 -5.61
C ILE A 465 30.59 14.42 -4.23
N THR A 466 31.90 14.38 -4.06
CA THR A 466 32.53 14.38 -2.74
C THR A 466 32.70 15.83 -2.30
N GLN A 467 31.72 16.35 -1.56
CA GLN A 467 31.98 17.14 -0.34
C GLN A 467 30.66 17.57 0.31
N THR A 468 30.52 17.21 1.58
CA THR A 468 29.51 17.64 2.57
C THR A 468 28.10 17.05 2.47
N LEU A 469 27.97 15.76 2.82
CA LEU A 469 26.80 15.31 3.59
C LEU A 469 27.30 14.52 4.83
N PRO A 470 26.73 14.72 6.03
CA PRO A 470 27.18 14.06 7.24
C PRO A 470 26.94 12.55 7.20
N ARG A 471 27.84 11.76 7.80
CA ARG A 471 27.67 10.31 7.99
C ARG A 471 26.39 10.04 8.79
N GLY A 472 25.45 9.30 8.20
CA GLY A 472 24.24 8.83 8.88
C GLY A 472 22.93 8.99 8.10
N THR A 473 22.91 9.67 6.95
CA THR A 473 21.68 9.76 6.12
C THR A 473 21.41 8.46 5.38
N TRP A 474 20.48 7.67 5.91
CA TRP A 474 19.70 6.74 5.11
C TRP A 474 18.78 7.55 4.20
N ILE A 475 19.03 7.52 2.90
CA ILE A 475 18.08 8.03 1.93
C ILE A 475 16.98 6.98 1.85
N ASN A 476 15.83 7.30 2.44
CA ASN A 476 14.57 6.60 2.26
C ASN A 476 14.36 6.28 0.76
N PRO A 477 14.39 5.01 0.33
CA PRO A 477 13.93 4.66 -1.00
C PRO A 477 12.40 4.80 -0.98
N GLN A 478 11.90 6.02 -1.21
CA GLN A 478 10.53 6.20 -1.66
C GLN A 478 10.27 5.25 -2.84
N PRO A 479 9.05 4.71 -2.99
CA PRO A 479 8.79 3.48 -3.73
C PRO A 479 9.06 3.66 -5.22
N LEU A 480 10.33 3.53 -5.59
CA LEU A 480 10.79 3.29 -6.94
C LEU A 480 10.62 1.80 -7.17
N GLY A 481 9.35 1.40 -7.33
CA GLY A 481 9.06 0.37 -8.31
C GLY A 481 9.39 0.93 -9.69
N MET A 482 10.69 1.07 -10.00
CA MET A 482 11.15 1.29 -11.37
C MET A 482 11.23 -0.06 -12.05
N GLU A 483 10.05 -0.51 -12.49
CA GLU A 483 9.95 -1.08 -13.82
C GLU A 483 10.56 -0.08 -14.81
N VAL A 484 11.29 -0.58 -15.81
CA VAL A 484 12.06 0.17 -16.81
C VAL A 484 11.37 1.48 -17.19
N ALA A 485 11.84 2.58 -16.59
CA ALA A 485 11.29 3.89 -16.85
C ALA A 485 12.08 4.54 -17.98
N ILE A 486 11.59 4.35 -19.21
CA ILE A 486 11.88 5.26 -20.31
C ILE A 486 11.25 6.61 -19.96
N TYR A 487 11.98 7.48 -19.27
CA TYR A 487 11.61 8.87 -19.06
C TYR A 487 12.16 9.73 -20.21
N PRO A 488 11.33 10.17 -21.18
CA PRO A 488 11.73 11.25 -22.06
C PRO A 488 11.74 12.56 -21.27
N TYR A 489 12.91 12.97 -20.76
CA TYR A 489 13.10 14.38 -20.40
C TYR A 489 13.29 15.16 -21.69
N MET A 490 12.29 15.96 -22.06
CA MET A 490 12.33 16.81 -23.25
C MET A 490 13.11 18.09 -22.92
N ASP A 491 14.42 18.05 -23.12
CA ASP A 491 15.20 19.25 -23.43
C ASP A 491 15.57 19.24 -24.90
N ASN A 492 15.57 20.41 -25.52
CA ASN A 492 15.38 20.65 -26.96
C ASN A 492 16.28 19.92 -27.98
N GLU A 493 17.21 19.02 -27.61
CA GLU A 493 17.98 18.23 -28.57
C GLU A 493 18.28 16.75 -28.21
N ASP A 494 18.00 16.25 -26.99
CA ASP A 494 18.43 14.91 -26.55
C ASP A 494 17.37 14.17 -25.70
N ILE A 495 16.95 12.96 -26.13
CA ILE A 495 16.15 12.04 -25.30
C ILE A 495 17.09 10.99 -24.70
N ARG A 496 17.10 10.87 -23.37
CA ARG A 496 17.88 9.87 -22.63
C ARG A 496 17.01 8.66 -22.29
N PHE A 497 17.51 7.46 -22.55
CA PHE A 497 16.91 6.20 -22.15
C PHE A 497 17.63 5.70 -20.90
N TYR A 498 16.89 5.42 -19.84
CA TYR A 498 17.41 4.75 -18.66
C TYR A 498 17.01 3.28 -18.73
N TYR A 499 17.99 2.40 -18.79
CA TYR A 499 17.83 1.00 -18.47
C TYR A 499 18.50 0.82 -17.10
N CYS A 500 17.71 0.43 -16.10
CA CYS A 500 18.27 -0.15 -14.88
C CYS A 500 18.38 -1.65 -15.08
#